data_AF-A0A920FJL7-F1
#
_entry.id   AF-A0A920FJL7-F1
#
_cell.length_a   1.000
_cell.length_b   1.000
_cell.length_c   1.000
_cell.angle_alpha   90.00
_cell.angle_beta   90.00
_cell.angle_gamma   90.00
#
_symmetry.space_group_name_H-M   'P 1'
#
loop_
_entity.id
_entity.type
_entity.pdbx_description
1 polymer ?
#
loop_
_entity_poly.entity_id
_entity_poly.type
_entity_poly.pdbx_seq_one_letter_code
_entity_poly.pdbx_strand_id
1 'polypeptide(L)'
;MFLLMKNLFSIAKITLQFKKTLFFNLMFNILAMFFSLFSFAMIIPLLRVIFNTKESIQALSLDYPGTFSLSKESIVDHFNYQLSNYALTEGRYQTLIVICVFLVSMVFLKNLFTFLSTFFLSDLVQSSTLRFRNSLFQKDIILTNGILFRRKKRRYFI
;
A
#
# COMPACT_ATOMS: atom_id res chain seq x y z
N MET A 1 5.31 -6.75 30.70
CA MET A 1 4.97 -7.18 29.32
C MET A 1 3.46 -7.30 29.09
N PHE A 2 2.71 -8.05 29.92
CA PHE A 2 1.26 -8.28 29.75
C PHE A 2 0.37 -7.02 29.81
N LEU A 3 0.71 -6.05 30.67
CA LEU A 3 0.02 -4.75 30.77
C LEU A 3 0.23 -3.86 29.53
N LEU A 4 1.41 -3.94 28.91
CA LEU A 4 1.76 -3.16 27.72
C LEU A 4 1.01 -3.70 26.49
N MET A 5 0.89 -5.04 26.39
CA MET A 5 0.08 -5.70 25.35
C MET A 5 -1.42 -5.38 25.47
N LYS A 6 -1.97 -5.31 26.69
CA LYS A 6 -3.37 -4.90 26.92
C LYS A 6 -3.64 -3.45 26.52
N ASN A 7 -2.70 -2.54 26.76
CA ASN A 7 -2.83 -1.14 26.38
C ASN A 7 -2.81 -0.98 24.84
N LEU A 8 -1.92 -1.69 24.14
CA LEU A 8 -1.89 -1.71 22.67
C LEU A 8 -3.21 -2.24 22.08
N PHE A 9 -3.77 -3.31 22.65
CA PHE A 9 -5.03 -3.89 22.17
C PHE A 9 -6.24 -2.99 22.45
N SER A 10 -6.23 -2.24 23.56
CA SER A 10 -7.27 -1.26 23.88
C SER A 10 -7.24 -0.05 22.93
N ILE A 11 -6.03 0.42 22.59
CA ILE A 11 -5.83 1.48 21.58
C ILE A 11 -6.30 0.98 20.21
N ALA A 12 -5.93 -0.24 19.81
CA ALA A 12 -6.36 -0.84 18.56
C ALA A 12 -7.89 -0.96 18.46
N LYS A 13 -8.58 -1.32 19.55
CA LYS A 13 -10.04 -1.45 19.59
C LYS A 13 -10.79 -0.11 19.46
N ILE A 14 -10.19 0.99 19.92
CA ILE A 14 -10.74 2.35 19.77
C ILE A 14 -10.55 2.83 18.32
N THR A 15 -9.40 2.57 17.73
CA THR A 15 -9.09 2.89 16.32
C THR A 15 -9.95 2.07 15.34
N LEU A 16 -10.38 0.86 15.73
CA LEU A 16 -11.22 -0.05 14.94
C LEU A 16 -12.64 0.48 14.65
N GLN A 17 -13.07 1.58 15.28
CA GLN A 17 -14.35 2.22 14.94
C GLN A 17 -14.32 2.91 13.55
N PHE A 18 -13.14 3.13 12.96
CA PHE A 18 -12.96 3.71 11.62
C PHE A 18 -12.71 2.65 10.54
N LYS A 19 -13.61 1.67 10.44
CA LYS A 19 -13.47 0.53 9.50
C LYS A 19 -13.28 0.97 8.05
N LYS A 20 -13.92 2.06 7.62
CA LYS A 20 -13.83 2.56 6.23
C LYS A 20 -12.44 3.13 5.91
N THR A 21 -11.92 4.03 6.73
CA THR A 21 -10.60 4.64 6.50
C THR A 21 -9.46 3.62 6.62
N LEU A 22 -9.57 2.69 7.59
CA LEU A 22 -8.63 1.57 7.72
C LEU A 22 -8.67 0.65 6.49
N PHE A 23 -9.87 0.35 5.98
CA PHE A 23 -10.03 -0.44 4.76
C PHE A 23 -9.37 0.24 3.56
N PHE A 24 -9.58 1.54 3.34
CA PHE A 24 -8.92 2.28 2.27
C PHE A 24 -7.40 2.30 2.40
N ASN A 25 -6.86 2.57 3.60
CA ASN A 25 -5.43 2.52 3.85
C ASN A 25 -4.83 1.15 3.47
N LEU A 26 -5.43 0.06 3.95
CA LEU A 26 -4.98 -1.30 3.63
C LEU A 26 -5.08 -1.61 2.14
N MET A 27 -6.19 -1.22 1.50
CA MET A 27 -6.40 -1.42 0.06
C MET A 27 -5.32 -0.72 -0.76
N PHE A 28 -5.03 0.56 -0.49
CA PHE A 28 -4.01 1.31 -1.20
C PHE A 28 -2.58 0.80 -0.93
N ASN A 29 -2.32 0.30 0.28
CA ASN A 29 -1.03 -0.30 0.60
C ASN A 29 -0.80 -1.62 -0.16
N ILE A 30 -1.80 -2.49 -0.23
CA ILE A 30 -1.73 -3.72 -1.02
C ILE A 30 -1.53 -3.40 -2.50
N LEU A 31 -2.24 -2.39 -3.02
CA LEU A 31 -2.07 -1.94 -4.40
C LEU A 31 -0.65 -1.40 -4.66
N ALA A 32 -0.11 -0.59 -3.76
CA ALA A 32 1.26 -0.10 -3.84
C ALA A 32 2.30 -1.25 -3.82
N MET A 33 2.06 -2.27 -3.00
CA MET A 33 2.90 -3.47 -2.95
C MET A 33 2.86 -4.23 -4.27
N PHE A 34 1.67 -4.36 -4.88
CA PHE A 34 1.51 -4.98 -6.20
C PHE A 34 2.31 -4.23 -7.29
N PHE A 35 2.19 -2.91 -7.37
CA PHE A 35 2.97 -2.10 -8.31
C PHE A 35 4.48 -2.15 -8.03
N SER A 36 4.87 -2.24 -6.76
CA SER A 36 6.27 -2.43 -6.38
C SER A 36 6.82 -3.77 -6.85
N LEU A 37 6.05 -4.84 -6.71
CA LEU A 37 6.43 -6.17 -7.19
C LEU A 37 6.56 -6.18 -8.71
N PHE A 38 5.59 -5.58 -9.42
CA PHE A 38 5.64 -5.47 -10.88
C PHE A 38 6.84 -4.67 -11.37
N SER A 39 7.13 -3.53 -10.73
CA SER A 39 8.29 -2.70 -11.05
C SER A 39 9.60 -3.48 -10.87
N PHE A 40 9.70 -4.30 -9.83
CA PHE A 40 10.87 -5.16 -9.60
C PHE A 40 10.97 -6.28 -10.64
N ALA A 41 9.86 -6.94 -10.98
CA ALA A 41 9.83 -7.99 -12.00
C ALA A 41 10.26 -7.47 -13.38
N MET A 42 9.90 -6.23 -13.73
CA MET A 42 10.27 -5.55 -14.98
C MET A 42 11.77 -5.19 -15.08
N ILE A 43 12.53 -5.25 -13.98
CA ILE A 43 13.99 -5.09 -14.04
C ILE A 43 14.63 -6.24 -14.83
N ILE A 44 14.12 -7.46 -14.70
CA ILE A 44 14.64 -8.63 -15.43
C ILE A 44 14.60 -8.42 -16.96
N PRO A 45 13.45 -8.11 -17.58
CA PRO A 45 13.39 -7.84 -19.01
C PRO A 45 14.17 -6.58 -19.41
N LEU A 46 14.21 -5.54 -18.57
CA LEU A 46 15.03 -4.35 -18.81
C LEU A 46 16.51 -4.71 -18.97
N LEU A 47 17.07 -5.44 -17.98
CA LEU A 47 18.47 -5.87 -18.00
C LEU A 47 18.74 -6.79 -19.19
N ARG A 48 17.81 -7.71 -19.51
CA ARG A 48 17.92 -8.55 -20.71
C ARG A 48 18.02 -7.69 -21.97
N VAL A 49 17.17 -6.68 -22.17
CA VAL A 49 17.23 -5.82 -23.37
C VAL A 49 18.51 -4.98 -23.42
N ILE A 50 19.03 -4.52 -22.28
CA ILE A 50 20.27 -3.72 -22.20
C ILE A 50 21.50 -4.59 -22.53
N PHE A 51 21.59 -5.79 -21.94
CA PHE A 51 22.78 -6.63 -22.02
C PHE A 51 22.79 -7.59 -23.21
N ASN A 52 21.64 -7.97 -23.77
CA ASN A 52 21.60 -8.99 -24.82
C ASN A 52 21.77 -8.46 -26.26
N THR A 53 22.62 -9.20 -26.97
CA THR A 53 22.75 -9.37 -28.42
C THR A 53 21.58 -10.22 -28.97
N LYS A 54 21.21 -9.98 -30.22
CA LYS A 54 20.01 -10.48 -30.93
C LYS A 54 19.73 -12.00 -30.81
N GLU A 55 20.72 -12.83 -30.53
CA GLU A 55 20.61 -14.30 -30.47
C GLU A 55 19.82 -14.83 -29.26
N SER A 56 19.88 -14.15 -28.12
CA SER A 56 19.15 -14.56 -26.90
C SER A 56 17.64 -14.24 -26.94
N ILE A 57 17.26 -13.20 -27.70
CA ILE A 57 15.88 -12.80 -27.93
C ILE A 57 15.20 -13.80 -28.89
N GLN A 58 15.97 -14.33 -29.85
CA GLN A 58 15.54 -15.43 -30.73
C GLN A 58 15.41 -16.78 -30.00
N ALA A 59 16.32 -17.09 -29.06
CA ALA A 59 16.20 -18.30 -28.25
C ALA A 59 14.92 -18.31 -27.38
N LEU A 60 14.49 -17.16 -26.86
CA LEU A 60 13.23 -17.03 -26.11
C LEU A 60 11.97 -17.12 -26.97
N SER A 61 12.07 -16.85 -28.28
CA SER A 61 10.94 -17.00 -29.21
C SER A 61 10.81 -18.41 -29.77
N LEU A 62 11.89 -19.20 -29.74
CA LEU A 62 11.91 -20.61 -30.17
C LEU A 62 11.39 -21.59 -29.09
N ASP A 63 11.42 -21.21 -27.82
CA ASP A 63 11.01 -22.09 -26.71
C ASP A 63 9.51 -21.96 -26.34
N TYR A 64 8.72 -21.22 -27.12
CA TYR A 64 7.27 -21.10 -26.92
C TYR A 64 6.52 -22.12 -27.79
N PRO A 65 5.97 -23.23 -27.24
CA PRO A 65 5.33 -24.29 -28.03
C PRO A 65 3.95 -23.93 -28.60
N GLY A 66 3.60 -22.64 -28.71
CA GLY A 66 2.35 -22.20 -29.35
C GLY A 66 1.05 -22.64 -28.67
N THR A 67 1.12 -23.28 -27.51
CA THR A 67 -0.05 -23.74 -26.74
C THR A 67 -0.17 -22.91 -25.47
N PHE A 68 -1.26 -22.13 -25.39
CA PHE A 68 -1.64 -21.37 -24.21
C PHE A 68 -2.11 -22.34 -23.12
N SER A 69 -1.16 -23.01 -22.47
CA SER A 69 -1.46 -23.86 -21.32
C SER A 69 -1.59 -22.99 -20.08
N LEU A 70 -2.60 -23.23 -19.25
CA LEU A 70 -2.84 -22.55 -17.96
C LEU A 70 -1.80 -22.96 -16.88
N SER A 71 -0.53 -23.12 -17.25
CA SER A 71 0.57 -23.27 -16.30
C SER A 71 1.17 -21.90 -15.96
N LYS A 72 1.64 -21.70 -14.72
CA LYS A 72 2.27 -20.46 -14.25
C LYS A 72 3.52 -20.10 -15.05
N GLU A 73 4.21 -21.11 -15.58
CA GLU A 73 5.38 -20.95 -16.46
C GLU A 73 4.96 -20.28 -17.78
N SER A 74 3.80 -20.66 -18.34
CA SER A 74 3.30 -20.13 -19.61
C SER A 74 3.01 -18.63 -19.59
N ILE A 75 2.62 -18.04 -18.44
CA ILE A 75 2.32 -16.60 -18.35
C ILE A 75 3.59 -15.77 -18.47
N VAL A 76 4.65 -16.18 -17.77
CA VAL A 76 5.95 -15.50 -17.80
C VAL A 76 6.58 -15.67 -19.19
N ASP A 77 6.48 -16.87 -19.77
CA ASP A 77 7.01 -17.17 -21.09
C ASP A 77 6.24 -16.43 -22.20
N HIS A 78 4.91 -16.32 -22.08
CA HIS A 78 4.10 -15.53 -23.00
C HIS A 78 4.44 -14.03 -22.93
N PHE A 79 4.65 -13.49 -21.71
CA PHE A 79 5.04 -12.09 -21.55
C PHE A 79 6.43 -11.83 -22.13
N ASN A 80 7.37 -12.75 -21.91
CA ASN A 80 8.70 -12.69 -22.49
C ASN A 80 8.68 -12.82 -24.02
N TYR A 81 7.83 -13.68 -24.58
CA TYR A 81 7.63 -13.84 -26.02
C TYR A 81 7.10 -12.54 -26.64
N GLN A 82 6.06 -11.95 -26.05
CA GLN A 82 5.48 -10.71 -26.52
C GLN A 82 6.50 -9.57 -26.51
N LEU A 83 7.31 -9.49 -25.46
CA LEU A 83 8.35 -8.48 -25.34
C LEU A 83 9.49 -8.71 -26.35
N SER A 84 9.85 -9.98 -26.59
CA SER A 84 10.86 -10.37 -27.57
C SER A 84 10.40 -10.06 -29.00
N ASN A 85 9.13 -10.33 -29.31
CA ASN A 85 8.54 -10.01 -30.61
C ASN A 85 8.55 -8.49 -30.85
N TYR A 86 8.18 -7.70 -29.83
CA TYR A 86 8.25 -6.24 -29.89
C TYR A 86 9.68 -5.71 -30.11
N ALA A 87 10.67 -6.38 -29.50
CA ALA A 87 12.10 -6.07 -29.72
C ALA A 87 12.60 -6.40 -31.13
N LEU A 88 12.00 -7.39 -31.79
CA LEU A 88 12.33 -7.77 -33.17
C LEU A 88 11.68 -6.85 -34.21
N THR A 89 10.47 -6.34 -33.95
CA THR A 89 9.73 -5.48 -34.90
C THR A 89 10.16 -4.00 -34.84
N GLU A 90 10.23 -3.42 -33.63
CA GLU A 90 10.52 -1.99 -33.42
C GLU A 90 12.01 -1.74 -33.13
N GLY A 91 12.77 -2.81 -32.89
CA GLY A 91 14.20 -2.73 -32.59
C GLY A 91 14.51 -2.41 -31.12
N ARG A 92 15.72 -2.81 -30.71
CA ARG A 92 16.17 -2.81 -29.30
C ARG A 92 16.03 -1.46 -28.59
N TYR A 93 16.32 -0.36 -29.30
CA TYR A 93 16.32 0.98 -28.71
C TYR A 93 14.91 1.47 -28.37
N GLN A 94 13.95 1.29 -29.29
CA GLN A 94 12.55 1.68 -29.04
C GLN A 94 11.93 0.83 -27.94
N THR A 95 12.16 -0.48 -27.93
CA THR A 95 11.68 -1.36 -26.85
C THR A 95 12.22 -0.95 -25.49
N LEU A 96 13.49 -0.55 -25.41
CA LEU A 96 14.09 -0.09 -24.16
C LEU A 96 13.41 1.17 -23.63
N ILE A 97 13.15 2.15 -24.50
CA ILE A 97 12.44 3.39 -24.12
C ILE A 97 11.04 3.06 -23.58
N VAL A 98 10.29 2.19 -24.26
CA VAL A 98 8.95 1.80 -23.83
C VAL A 98 8.97 1.15 -22.45
N ILE A 99 9.91 0.22 -22.19
CA ILE A 99 10.07 -0.41 -20.88
C ILE A 99 10.43 0.63 -19.82
N CYS A 100 11.34 1.57 -20.12
CA CYS A 100 11.73 2.63 -19.20
C CYS A 100 10.55 3.55 -18.86
N VAL A 101 9.79 4.01 -19.85
CA VAL A 101 8.60 4.87 -19.63
C VAL A 101 7.55 4.12 -18.81
N PHE A 102 7.32 2.85 -19.13
CA PHE A 102 6.41 1.99 -18.38
C PHE A 102 6.86 1.82 -16.93
N LEU A 103 8.15 1.57 -16.68
CA LEU A 103 8.74 1.45 -15.35
C LEU A 103 8.58 2.74 -14.55
N VAL A 104 8.88 3.90 -15.15
CA VAL A 104 8.70 5.20 -14.50
C VAL A 104 7.24 5.41 -14.13
N SER A 105 6.31 5.08 -15.02
CA SER A 105 4.87 5.13 -14.74
C SER A 105 4.49 4.23 -13.56
N MET A 106 4.95 2.98 -13.53
CA MET A 106 4.66 2.04 -12.43
C MET A 106 5.24 2.49 -11.09
N VAL A 107 6.46 3.02 -11.08
CA VAL A 107 7.08 3.59 -9.88
C VAL A 107 6.32 4.84 -9.42
N PHE A 108 5.89 5.69 -10.35
CA PHE A 108 5.04 6.84 -10.04
C PHE A 108 3.71 6.39 -9.40
N LEU A 109 3.02 5.41 -9.98
CA LEU A 109 1.79 4.82 -9.42
C LEU A 109 2.03 4.23 -8.02
N LYS A 110 3.11 3.47 -7.83
CA LYS A 110 3.50 2.95 -6.50
C LYS A 110 3.61 4.07 -5.47
N ASN A 111 4.30 5.15 -5.82
CA ASN A 111 4.49 6.30 -4.92
C ASN A 111 3.16 7.00 -4.65
N LEU A 112 2.32 7.17 -5.68
CA LEU A 112 0.99 7.75 -5.54
C LEU A 112 0.12 6.95 -4.57
N PHE A 113 0.04 5.61 -4.72
CA PHE A 113 -0.75 4.77 -3.81
C PHE A 113 -0.17 4.69 -2.40
N THR A 114 1.14 4.75 -2.27
CA THR A 114 1.81 4.85 -0.96
C THR A 114 1.46 6.17 -0.28
N PHE A 115 1.47 7.27 -1.01
CA PHE A 115 1.06 8.58 -0.51
C PHE A 115 -0.42 8.58 -0.08
N LEU A 116 -1.32 8.06 -0.93
CA LEU A 116 -2.75 7.92 -0.59
C LEU A 116 -2.94 7.06 0.67
N SER A 117 -2.24 5.93 0.77
CA SER A 117 -2.28 5.07 1.95
C SER A 117 -1.91 5.86 3.21
N THR A 118 -0.76 6.55 3.20
CA THR A 118 -0.31 7.37 4.33
C THR A 118 -1.29 8.50 4.65
N PHE A 119 -1.91 9.12 3.64
CA PHE A 119 -2.93 10.16 3.85
C PHE A 119 -4.13 9.64 4.65
N PHE A 120 -4.68 8.48 4.29
CA PHE A 120 -5.78 7.87 5.05
C PHE A 120 -5.35 7.44 6.47
N LEU A 121 -4.09 7.04 6.66
CA LEU A 121 -3.56 6.73 7.98
C LEU A 121 -3.48 7.97 8.86
N SER A 122 -2.99 9.09 8.32
CA SER A 122 -2.90 10.36 9.04
C SER A 122 -4.28 10.86 9.47
N ASP A 123 -5.28 10.80 8.60
CA ASP A 123 -6.67 11.18 8.92
C ASP A 123 -7.26 10.31 10.05
N LEU A 124 -7.00 9.00 9.99
CA LEU A 124 -7.42 8.04 11.03
C LEU A 124 -6.77 8.34 12.38
N VAL A 125 -5.48 8.63 12.41
CA VAL A 125 -4.76 9.00 13.65
C VAL A 125 -5.28 10.34 14.20
N GLN A 126 -5.48 11.34 13.34
CA GLN A 126 -5.99 12.64 13.74
C GLN A 126 -7.41 12.53 14.32
N SER A 127 -8.30 11.82 13.65
CA SER A 127 -9.66 11.53 14.14
C SER A 127 -9.67 10.80 15.50
N SER A 128 -8.74 9.87 15.70
CA SER A 128 -8.61 9.12 16.95
C SER A 128 -8.12 10.00 18.11
N THR A 129 -7.12 10.85 17.86
CA THR A 129 -6.57 11.77 18.88
C THR A 129 -7.59 12.84 19.29
N LEU A 130 -8.40 13.36 18.36
CA LEU A 130 -9.47 14.31 18.65
C LEU A 130 -10.52 13.69 19.61
N ARG A 131 -10.91 12.43 19.39
CA ARG A 131 -11.83 11.72 20.28
C ARG A 131 -11.21 11.46 21.66
N PHE A 132 -9.93 11.10 21.71
CA PHE A 132 -9.23 10.92 22.98
C PHE A 132 -9.23 12.21 23.80
N ARG A 133 -8.88 13.34 23.19
CA ARG A 133 -8.93 14.67 23.83
C ARG A 133 -10.34 14.97 24.36
N ASN A 134 -11.38 14.81 23.54
CA ASN A 134 -12.76 15.06 23.96
C ASN A 134 -13.22 14.15 25.12
N SER A 135 -12.78 12.90 25.14
CA SER A 135 -13.12 11.98 26.23
C SER A 135 -12.47 12.37 27.56
N LEU A 136 -11.26 12.94 27.53
CA LEU A 136 -10.60 13.48 28.71
C LEU A 136 -11.30 14.76 29.18
N PHE A 137 -11.57 15.69 28.27
CA PHE A 137 -12.27 16.93 28.59
C PHE A 137 -13.65 16.71 29.22
N GLN A 138 -14.44 15.76 28.70
CA GLN A 138 -15.74 15.46 29.31
C GLN A 138 -15.62 14.89 30.73
N LYS A 139 -14.62 14.03 30.99
CA LYS A 139 -14.39 13.49 32.33
C LYS A 139 -13.98 14.59 33.30
N ASP A 140 -13.12 15.50 32.87
CA ASP A 140 -12.69 16.64 33.69
C ASP A 140 -13.88 17.54 34.04
N ILE A 141 -14.73 17.88 33.06
CA ILE A 141 -15.92 18.72 33.28
C ILE A 141 -16.94 18.04 34.21
N ILE A 142 -17.21 16.75 34.03
CA ILE A 142 -18.14 15.99 34.88
C ILE A 142 -17.62 15.94 36.33
N LEU A 143 -16.31 15.73 36.51
CA LEU A 143 -15.69 15.69 37.83
C LEU A 143 -15.76 17.06 38.53
N THR A 144 -15.44 18.15 37.80
CA THR A 144 -15.53 19.52 38.33
C THR A 144 -16.95 19.85 38.77
N ASN A 145 -17.96 19.54 37.96
CA ASN A 145 -19.37 19.77 38.29
C ASN A 145 -19.82 18.95 39.50
N GLY A 146 -19.40 17.69 39.59
CA GLY A 146 -19.70 16.83 40.74
C GLY A 146 -19.11 17.35 42.06
N ILE A 147 -17.85 17.83 42.04
CA ILE A 147 -17.20 18.44 43.21
C ILE A 147 -17.91 19.74 43.61
N LEU A 148 -18.29 20.58 42.65
CA LEU A 148 -19.01 21.83 42.91
C LEU A 148 -20.38 21.57 43.55
N PHE A 149 -21.12 20.56 43.05
CA PHE A 149 -22.42 20.18 43.58
C PHE A 149 -22.31 19.65 45.01
N ARG A 150 -21.28 18.83 45.30
CA ARG A 150 -20.98 18.35 46.67
C ARG A 150 -20.67 19.50 47.62
N ARG A 151 -19.95 20.53 47.16
CA ARG A 151 -19.66 21.75 47.94
C ARG A 151 -20.91 22.58 48.21
N LYS A 152 -21.80 22.75 47.23
CA LYS A 152 -23.09 23.41 47.45
C LYS A 152 -23.93 22.66 48.49
N LYS A 153 -24.09 21.34 48.38
CA LYS A 153 -24.92 20.55 49.31
C LYS A 153 -24.45 20.60 50.77
N ARG A 154 -23.13 20.74 51.02
CA ARG A 154 -22.56 20.91 52.37
C ARG A 154 -22.85 22.28 53.00
N ARG A 155 -23.09 23.33 52.21
CA ARG A 155 -23.43 24.67 52.73
C ARG A 155 -24.87 24.84 53.19
N TYR A 156 -25.78 23.92 52.84
CA TYR A 156 -27.19 23.98 53.25
C TYR A 156 -27.49 23.04 54.44
N PHE A 157 -26.50 22.31 54.94
CA PHE A 157 -26.61 21.37 56.07
C PHE A 157 -25.80 21.83 57.30
N ILE A 158 -25.38 23.09 57.31
CA ILE A 158 -24.75 23.82 58.44
C ILE A 158 -25.60 25.06 58.64
#